data_AF-A0A3M5J6D7-F1
#
_entry.id   AF-A0A3M5J6D7-F1
#
_cell.length_a   1.000
_cell.length_b   1.000
_cell.length_c   1.000
_cell.angle_alpha   90.00
_cell.angle_beta   90.00
_cell.angle_gamma   90.00
#
_symmetry.space_group_name_H-M   'P 1'
#
loop_
_entity.id
_entity.type
_entity.pdbx_description
1 polymer ?
#
loop_
_entity_poly.entity_id
_entity_poly.type
_entity_poly.pdbx_seq_one_letter_code
_entity_poly.pdbx_strand_id
1 'polypeptide(L)'
;MNYLTVNRPSNLITGVIASSYTPTDSKVGMFIPANAKALDAYYNWLKKNPGLCPDLGEIAARSASVLDFLTGSPKSLAKPHTENLNQRYREPAPVQCRDRAEAIAVFITEHPDANVHDLHKQFQCGTTVARAYLDKHNMAPVEASLSA
;
A
#
# COMPACT_ATOMS: atom_id res chain seq x y z
N MET A 1 5.54 32.82 2.60
CA MET A 1 4.46 31.81 2.62
C MET A 1 4.98 30.52 2.00
N ASN A 2 4.38 29.38 2.35
CA ASN A 2 4.72 28.09 1.77
C ASN A 2 3.67 27.69 0.74
N TYR A 3 4.09 27.02 -0.32
CA TYR A 3 3.23 26.54 -1.38
C TYR A 3 3.56 25.10 -1.73
N LEU A 4 2.53 24.26 -1.85
CA LEU A 4 2.63 22.95 -2.47
C LEU A 4 2.73 23.14 -3.98
N THR A 5 3.75 22.57 -4.59
CA THR A 5 3.92 22.56 -6.05
C THR A 5 3.26 21.31 -6.59
N VAL A 6 2.28 21.49 -7.48
CA VAL A 6 1.51 20.41 -8.09
C VAL A 6 1.83 20.35 -9.58
N ASN A 7 2.15 19.16 -10.08
CA ASN A 7 2.23 18.90 -11.51
C ASN A 7 0.81 18.66 -12.05
N ARG A 8 0.27 19.62 -12.81
CA ARG A 8 -1.12 19.61 -13.31
C ARG A 8 -1.45 18.34 -14.13
N PRO A 9 -0.64 17.91 -15.11
CA PRO A 9 -0.89 16.67 -15.87
C PRO A 9 -1.07 15.41 -15.03
N SER A 10 -0.41 15.31 -13.88
CA SER A 10 -0.39 14.10 -13.06
C SER A 10 -1.12 14.24 -11.72
N ASN A 11 -1.57 15.45 -11.37
CA ASN A 11 -2.10 15.82 -10.05
C ASN A 11 -1.18 15.49 -8.87
N LEU A 12 0.11 15.22 -9.12
CA LEU A 12 1.07 14.88 -8.08
C LEU A 12 1.68 16.13 -7.46
N ILE A 13 1.78 16.14 -6.13
CA ILE A 13 2.54 17.15 -5.41
C ILE A 13 4.02 16.79 -5.50
N THR A 14 4.80 17.63 -6.19
CA THR A 14 6.23 17.41 -6.46
C THR A 14 7.12 17.97 -5.36
N GLY A 15 6.62 18.92 -4.56
CA GLY A 15 7.42 19.53 -3.50
C GLY A 15 6.73 20.68 -2.79
N VAL A 16 7.48 21.31 -1.90
CA VAL A 16 7.08 22.53 -1.20
C VAL A 16 8.10 23.62 -1.55
N ILE A 17 7.62 24.81 -1.87
CA ILE A 17 8.45 26.00 -2.04
C ILE A 17 8.07 27.05 -0.99
N ALA A 18 9.07 27.75 -0.48
CA ALA A 18 8.88 28.94 0.34
C ALA A 18 9.12 30.18 -0.54
N SER A 19 8.15 31.09 -0.58
CA SER A 19 8.24 32.32 -1.37
C SER A 19 7.67 33.51 -0.60
N SER A 20 8.26 34.69 -0.78
CA SER A 20 7.75 35.96 -0.27
C SER A 20 6.64 36.55 -1.15
N TYR A 21 6.49 36.06 -2.38
CA TYR A 21 5.48 36.47 -3.35
C TYR A 21 4.61 35.29 -3.79
N THR A 22 3.41 35.57 -4.30
CA THR A 22 2.52 34.55 -4.86
C THR A 22 3.10 33.99 -6.15
N PRO A 23 3.49 32.71 -6.20
CA PRO A 23 3.99 32.09 -7.42
C PRO A 23 2.92 32.11 -8.50
N THR A 24 3.32 32.31 -9.75
CA THR A 24 2.39 32.30 -10.88
C THR A 24 2.21 30.88 -11.38
N ASP A 25 0.96 30.45 -11.45
CA ASP A 25 0.59 29.18 -12.08
C ASP A 25 1.02 29.14 -13.55
N SER A 26 1.48 27.98 -13.98
CA SER A 26 1.82 27.70 -15.38
C SER A 26 0.90 26.62 -15.94
N LYS A 27 1.05 26.30 -17.23
CA LYS A 27 0.30 25.19 -17.85
C LYS A 27 0.61 23.84 -17.20
N VAL A 28 1.80 23.69 -16.62
CA VAL A 28 2.33 22.41 -16.12
C VAL A 28 2.40 22.35 -14.59
N GLY A 29 2.55 23.50 -13.94
CA GLY A 29 2.69 23.63 -12.49
C GLY A 29 1.62 24.52 -11.89
N MET A 30 1.00 24.07 -10.81
CA MET A 30 0.08 24.83 -9.97
C MET A 30 0.67 24.99 -8.57
N PHE A 31 0.41 26.14 -7.94
CA PHE A 31 0.87 26.43 -6.59
C PHE A 31 -0.31 26.59 -5.63
N ILE A 32 -0.38 25.69 -4.65
CA ILE A 32 -1.44 25.73 -3.63
C ILE A 32 -0.84 26.31 -2.35
N PRO A 33 -1.37 27.40 -1.79
CA PRO A 33 -0.92 27.93 -0.51
C PRO A 33 -1.07 26.88 0.59
N ALA A 34 0.01 26.67 1.34
CA ALA A 34 0.11 25.63 2.33
C ALA A 34 0.28 26.24 3.72
N ASN A 35 -0.74 26.08 4.56
CA ASN A 35 -0.63 26.38 5.99
C ASN A 35 0.10 25.24 6.73
N ALA A 36 0.38 25.44 8.02
CA ALA A 36 1.08 24.45 8.84
C ALA A 36 0.41 23.05 8.78
N LYS A 37 -0.93 22.99 8.84
CA LYS A 37 -1.67 21.72 8.76
C LYS A 37 -1.50 21.00 7.43
N ALA A 38 -1.48 21.74 6.32
CA ALA A 38 -1.24 21.18 4.99
C ALA A 38 0.19 20.63 4.86
N LEU A 39 1.18 21.34 5.42
CA LEU A 39 2.56 20.89 5.44
C LEU A 39 2.73 19.65 6.32
N ASP A 40 2.12 19.62 7.50
CA ASP A 40 2.13 18.45 8.37
C ASP A 40 1.50 17.24 7.68
N ALA A 41 0.37 17.42 6.99
CA ALA A 41 -0.26 16.36 6.20
C ALA A 41 0.70 15.82 5.13
N TYR A 42 1.37 16.71 4.39
CA TYR A 42 2.34 16.35 3.35
C TYR A 42 3.55 15.60 3.91
N TYR A 43 4.22 16.13 4.94
CA TYR A 43 5.41 15.50 5.51
C TYR A 43 5.10 14.18 6.23
N ASN A 44 3.97 14.09 6.94
CA ASN A 44 3.53 12.83 7.53
C ASN A 44 3.20 11.77 6.47
N TRP A 45 2.67 12.21 5.33
CA TRP A 45 2.40 11.33 4.21
C TRP A 45 3.70 10.80 3.59
N LEU A 46 4.69 11.66 3.36
CA LEU A 46 6.02 11.28 2.86
C LEU A 46 6.75 10.32 3.80
N LYS A 47 6.66 10.54 5.12
CA LYS A 47 7.25 9.66 6.12
C LYS A 47 6.73 8.22 6.02
N LYS A 48 5.45 8.04 5.63
CA LYS A 48 4.82 6.72 5.44
C LYS A 48 5.10 6.11 4.07
N ASN A 49 5.44 6.93 3.09
CA ASN A 49 5.58 6.54 1.68
C ASN A 49 6.88 7.15 1.09
N PRO A 50 8.06 6.69 1.56
CA PRO A 50 9.33 7.25 1.11
C PRO A 50 9.53 7.03 -0.41
N GLY A 51 10.03 8.05 -1.10
CA GLY A 51 10.31 8.00 -2.54
C GLY A 51 9.09 8.12 -3.46
N LEU A 52 7.89 8.32 -2.90
CA LEU A 52 6.67 8.51 -3.68
C LEU A 52 6.17 9.96 -3.59
N CYS A 53 5.44 10.40 -4.61
CA CYS A 53 4.72 11.66 -4.59
C CYS A 53 3.27 11.42 -4.13
N PRO A 54 2.73 12.24 -3.21
CA PRO A 54 1.31 12.21 -2.91
C PRO A 54 0.51 12.80 -4.07
N ASP A 55 -0.65 12.21 -4.34
CA ASP A 55 -1.65 12.85 -5.18
C ASP A 55 -2.35 13.99 -4.42
N LEU A 56 -2.74 15.03 -5.15
CA LEU A 56 -3.38 16.21 -4.62
C LEU A 56 -4.67 15.89 -3.84
N GLY A 57 -5.46 14.92 -4.32
CA GLY A 57 -6.65 14.43 -3.63
C GLY A 57 -6.32 13.78 -2.28
N GLU A 58 -5.16 13.13 -2.15
CA GLU A 58 -4.75 12.50 -0.90
C GLU A 58 -4.43 13.51 0.20
N ILE A 59 -3.80 14.63 -0.18
CA ILE A 59 -3.51 15.71 0.74
C ILE A 59 -4.76 16.52 1.03
N ALA A 60 -5.63 16.76 0.04
CA ALA A 60 -6.92 17.42 0.23
C ALA A 60 -7.83 16.65 1.21
N ALA A 61 -7.81 15.32 1.17
CA ALA A 61 -8.54 14.48 2.12
C ALA A 61 -8.05 14.61 3.57
N ARG A 62 -6.78 15.00 3.77
CA ARG A 62 -6.13 15.12 5.08
C ARG A 62 -6.06 16.56 5.58
N SER A 63 -6.22 17.54 4.69
CA SER A 63 -6.13 18.97 5.01
C SER A 63 -7.31 19.74 4.41
N ALA A 64 -8.20 20.19 5.28
CA ALA A 64 -9.33 21.05 4.91
C ALA A 64 -8.87 22.31 4.16
N SER A 65 -7.71 22.89 4.52
CA SER A 65 -7.18 24.08 3.85
C SER A 65 -6.86 23.85 2.37
N VAL A 66 -6.40 22.66 2.02
CA VAL A 66 -6.10 22.30 0.62
C VAL A 66 -7.42 22.03 -0.11
N LEU A 67 -8.37 21.36 0.54
CA LEU A 67 -9.70 21.12 -0.02
C LEU A 67 -10.48 22.42 -0.27
N ASP A 68 -10.43 23.36 0.67
CA ASP A 68 -11.08 24.67 0.57
C ASP A 68 -10.51 25.47 -0.61
N PHE A 69 -9.19 25.41 -0.81
CA PHE A 69 -8.53 26.05 -1.96
C PHE A 69 -8.98 25.45 -3.29
N LEU A 70 -9.10 24.11 -3.37
CA LEU A 70 -9.51 23.41 -4.58
C LEU A 70 -10.98 23.63 -4.94
N THR A 71 -11.84 23.74 -3.93
CA THR A 71 -13.29 23.83 -4.12
C THR A 71 -13.81 25.26 -4.15
N GLY A 72 -12.96 26.25 -3.84
CA GLY A 72 -13.31 27.67 -3.85
C GLY A 72 -14.37 28.06 -2.82
N SER A 73 -14.72 27.17 -1.90
CA SER A 73 -15.73 27.42 -0.87
C SER A 73 -15.42 26.64 0.41
N PRO A 74 -15.41 27.30 1.58
CA PRO A 74 -15.14 26.67 2.88
C PRO A 74 -16.19 25.62 3.31
N LYS A 75 -17.21 25.35 2.48
CA LYS A 75 -18.32 24.43 2.75
C LYS A 75 -18.75 23.61 1.53
N SER A 76 -17.86 23.41 0.56
CA SER A 76 -18.18 22.53 -0.56
C SER A 76 -18.35 21.09 -0.05
N LEU A 77 -19.58 20.59 -0.13
CA LEU A 77 -19.97 19.20 0.18
C LEU A 77 -19.33 18.17 -0.76
N ALA A 78 -18.55 18.60 -1.76
CA ALA A 78 -17.77 17.74 -2.62
C ALA A 78 -16.56 17.20 -1.86
N LYS A 79 -16.77 16.11 -1.11
CA LYS A 79 -15.66 15.29 -0.61
C LYS A 79 -14.97 14.67 -1.83
N PRO A 80 -13.64 14.80 -1.98
CA PRO A 80 -12.94 14.06 -3.01
C PRO A 80 -13.21 12.57 -2.78
N HIS A 81 -13.44 11.84 -3.88
CA HIS A 81 -13.72 10.41 -3.83
C HIS A 81 -12.47 9.70 -3.29
N THR A 82 -12.50 9.43 -1.99
CA THR A 82 -11.36 8.93 -1.19
C THR A 82 -11.42 7.43 -0.98
N GLU A 83 -12.42 6.77 -1.56
CA GLU A 83 -12.69 5.35 -1.35
C GLU A 83 -11.52 4.46 -1.78
N ASN A 84 -10.65 4.95 -2.67
CA ASN A 84 -9.51 4.20 -3.21
C ASN A 84 -8.15 4.84 -2.94
N LEU A 85 -8.04 5.75 -1.98
CA LEU A 85 -6.79 6.47 -1.68
C LEU A 85 -5.62 5.55 -1.25
N ASN A 86 -5.95 4.33 -0.78
CA ASN A 86 -4.99 3.30 -0.42
C ASN A 86 -4.78 2.23 -1.51
N GLN A 87 -5.43 2.34 -2.66
CA GLN A 87 -5.23 1.47 -3.83
C GLN A 87 -4.08 1.97 -4.72
N ARG A 88 -2.97 2.38 -4.10
CA ARG A 88 -1.69 2.28 -4.82
C ARG A 88 -1.52 0.81 -5.17
N TYR A 89 -1.00 0.50 -6.36
CA TYR A 89 -0.70 -0.88 -6.74
C TYR A 89 0.11 -1.52 -5.61
N ARG A 90 -0.57 -2.30 -4.80
CA ARG A 90 -0.03 -3.09 -3.70
C ARG A 90 -0.13 -4.48 -4.26
N GLU A 91 1.00 -5.19 -4.34
CA GLU A 91 0.93 -6.61 -4.61
C GLU A 91 -0.15 -7.19 -3.70
N PRO A 92 -1.14 -7.92 -4.24
CA PRO A 92 -2.22 -8.44 -3.43
C PRO A 92 -1.58 -9.21 -2.28
N ALA A 93 -1.86 -8.77 -1.05
CA ALA A 93 -1.37 -9.47 0.12
C ALA A 93 -1.86 -10.92 -0.03
N PRO A 94 -0.96 -11.93 0.08
CA PRO A 94 -1.37 -13.31 -0.09
C PRO A 94 -2.51 -13.60 0.88
N VAL A 95 -3.54 -14.29 0.38
CA VAL A 95 -4.73 -14.65 1.17
C VAL A 95 -4.25 -15.25 2.49
N GLN A 96 -4.62 -14.62 3.61
CA GLN A 96 -4.34 -15.19 4.93
C GLN A 96 -5.13 -16.49 5.05
N CYS A 97 -4.46 -17.61 4.78
CA CYS A 97 -5.01 -18.93 5.01
C CYS A 97 -5.19 -19.09 6.53
N ARG A 98 -6.45 -19.15 6.98
CA ARG A 98 -6.82 -19.27 8.40
C ARG A 98 -6.18 -20.49 9.07
N ASP A 99 -5.93 -21.55 8.28
CA ASP A 99 -5.25 -22.77 8.71
C ASP A 99 -4.14 -23.17 7.73
N ARG A 100 -3.12 -22.31 7.64
CA ARG A 100 -1.94 -22.50 6.78
C ARG A 100 -1.28 -23.87 6.94
N ALA A 101 -1.28 -24.44 8.14
CA ALA A 101 -0.69 -25.76 8.39
C ALA A 101 -1.48 -26.89 7.73
N GLU A 102 -2.80 -26.81 7.71
CA GLU A 102 -3.68 -27.79 7.06
C GLU A 102 -3.56 -27.69 5.54
N ALA A 103 -3.53 -26.48 4.99
CA ALA A 103 -3.32 -26.26 3.56
C ALA A 103 -1.97 -26.79 3.07
N ILE A 104 -0.91 -26.64 3.87
CA ILE A 104 0.40 -27.22 3.56
C ILE A 104 0.35 -28.76 3.62
N ALA A 105 -0.35 -29.34 4.59
CA ALA A 105 -0.49 -30.80 4.70
C ALA A 105 -1.28 -31.41 3.53
N VAL A 106 -2.37 -30.77 3.10
CA VAL A 106 -3.14 -31.16 1.91
C VAL A 106 -2.26 -31.07 0.67
N PHE A 107 -1.53 -29.96 0.48
CA PHE A 107 -0.64 -29.77 -0.66
C PHE A 107 0.47 -30.83 -0.74
N ILE A 108 1.10 -31.21 0.37
CA ILE A 108 2.11 -32.28 0.40
C ILE A 108 1.48 -33.63 0.03
N THR A 109 0.23 -33.87 0.44
CA THR A 109 -0.49 -35.11 0.13
C THR A 109 -0.88 -35.19 -1.34
N GLU A 110 -1.29 -34.06 -1.95
CA GLU A 110 -1.64 -33.94 -3.37
C GLU A 110 -0.41 -33.96 -4.29
N HIS A 111 0.76 -33.54 -3.78
CA HIS A 111 2.02 -33.43 -4.52
C HIS A 111 3.16 -34.15 -3.79
N PRO A 112 3.22 -35.49 -3.83
CA PRO A 112 4.22 -36.28 -3.09
C PRO A 112 5.65 -36.10 -3.60
N ASP A 113 5.83 -35.53 -4.79
CA ASP A 113 7.11 -35.18 -5.40
C ASP A 113 7.55 -33.73 -5.10
N ALA A 114 6.71 -32.95 -4.40
CA ALA A 114 7.02 -31.57 -4.06
C ALA A 114 8.26 -31.49 -3.17
N ASN A 115 9.22 -30.67 -3.58
CA ASN A 115 10.43 -30.41 -2.80
C ASN A 115 10.33 -29.09 -2.02
N VAL A 116 11.37 -28.78 -1.24
CA VAL A 116 11.43 -27.60 -0.37
C VAL A 116 11.18 -26.29 -1.14
N HIS A 117 11.61 -26.20 -2.40
CA HIS A 117 11.42 -25.01 -3.22
C HIS A 117 9.97 -24.86 -3.72
N ASP A 118 9.27 -25.96 -3.96
CA ASP A 118 7.87 -25.95 -4.39
C ASP A 118 6.97 -25.43 -3.26
N LEU A 119 7.17 -25.92 -2.03
CA LEU A 119 6.47 -25.40 -0.85
C LEU A 119 6.80 -23.93 -0.58
N HIS A 120 8.07 -23.54 -0.72
CA HIS A 120 8.48 -22.16 -0.55
C HIS A 120 7.79 -21.25 -1.56
N LYS A 121 7.71 -21.66 -2.83
CA LYS A 121 7.07 -20.89 -3.89
C LYS A 121 5.56 -20.78 -3.69
N GLN A 122 4.91 -21.87 -3.28
CA GLN A 122 3.46 -21.92 -3.11
C GLN A 122 2.98 -21.15 -1.87
N PHE A 123 3.68 -21.26 -0.74
CA PHE A 123 3.22 -20.71 0.53
C PHE A 123 4.05 -19.54 1.05
N GLN A 124 5.21 -19.22 0.45
CA GLN A 124 6.14 -18.19 0.91
C GLN A 124 6.59 -18.39 2.37
N CYS A 125 6.75 -19.64 2.83
CA CYS A 125 7.14 -19.97 4.22
C CYS A 125 8.65 -19.87 4.50
N GLY A 126 9.48 -19.60 3.49
CA GLY A 126 10.94 -19.78 3.57
C GLY A 126 11.36 -21.26 3.51
N THR A 127 12.60 -21.53 3.08
CA THR A 127 13.10 -22.91 2.84
C THR A 127 13.29 -23.71 4.14
N THR A 128 13.68 -23.07 5.24
CA THR A 128 13.83 -23.75 6.54
C THR A 128 12.50 -24.30 7.06
N VAL A 129 11.44 -23.50 6.97
CA VAL A 129 10.10 -23.91 7.41
C VAL A 129 9.52 -24.95 6.45
N ALA A 130 9.71 -24.79 5.14
CA ALA A 130 9.28 -25.78 4.13
C ALA A 130 9.91 -27.16 4.38
N ARG A 131 11.21 -27.22 4.70
CA ARG A 131 11.89 -28.46 5.08
C ARG A 131 11.26 -29.11 6.32
N ALA A 132 11.01 -28.33 7.37
CA ALA A 132 10.38 -28.85 8.58
C ALA A 132 8.98 -29.46 8.34
N TYR A 133 8.19 -28.90 7.40
CA TYR A 133 6.89 -29.46 7.02
C TYR A 133 7.02 -30.78 6.25
N LEU A 134 7.95 -30.87 5.30
CA LEU A 134 8.21 -32.10 4.56
C LEU A 134 8.75 -33.21 5.49
N ASP A 135 9.67 -32.87 6.38
CA ASP A 135 10.21 -33.82 7.37
C ASP A 135 9.10 -34.32 8.30
N LYS A 136 8.22 -33.44 8.78
CA LYS A 136 7.08 -33.80 9.62
C LYS A 136 6.10 -34.74 8.90
N HIS A 137 5.86 -34.53 7.61
CA HIS A 137 4.95 -35.35 6.81
C HIS A 137 5.57 -36.70 6.44
N ASN A 138 6.88 -36.73 6.14
CA ASN A 138 7.65 -37.96 5.92
C ASN A 138 7.86 -38.80 7.20
N MET A 139 7.76 -38.17 8.38
CA MET A 139 7.81 -38.85 9.69
C MET A 139 6.44 -39.28 10.22
N ALA A 140 5.34 -38.94 9.57
CA ALA A 140 4.03 -39.44 9.96
C ALA A 140 3.94 -40.94 9.60
N PRO A 141 3.76 -41.86 10.56
CA PRO A 141 3.70 -43.28 10.26
C PRO A 141 2.44 -43.59 9.46
N VAL A 142 2.61 -44.56 8.56
CA VAL A 142 1.57 -45.31 7.85
C VAL A 142 0.61 -45.94 8.89
N GLU A 143 -0.36 -45.17 9.39
CA GLU A 143 -1.50 -45.67 10.16
C GLU A 143 -2.80 -45.42 9.40
N ALA A 144 -2.88 -45.99 8.20
CA ALA A 144 -4.14 -46.10 7.45
C ALA A 144 -4.10 -47.29 6.49
N SER A 145 -3.74 -48.48 6.98
CA SER A 145 -4.04 -49.76 6.32
C SER A 145 -3.79 -50.91 7.30
N LEU A 146 -4.71 -51.15 8.24
CA LEU A 146 -4.93 -52.45 8.88
C LEU A 146 -6.16 -52.40 9.82
N SER A 147 -7.34 -52.52 9.21
CA SER A 147 -8.56 -53.12 9.78
C SER A 147 -9.58 -53.09 8.64
N ALA A 148 -9.63 -54.15 7.82
CA ALA A 148 -10.48 -55.34 8.00
C ALA A 148 -11.96 -55.02 7.85
#